data_AF-A0A536VVY9-F1
#
_entry.id   AF-A0A536VVY9-F1
#
_cell.length_a   1.000
_cell.length_b   1.000
_cell.length_c   1.000
_cell.angle_alpha   90.00
_cell.angle_beta   90.00
_cell.angle_gamma   90.00
#
_symmetry.space_group_name_H-M   'P 1'
#
loop_
_entity.id
_entity.type
_entity.pdbx_description
1 polymer ?
#
loop_
_entity_poly.entity_id
_entity_poly.type
_entity_poly.pdbx_seq_one_letter_code
_entity_poly.pdbx_strand_id
1 'polypeptide(L)'
;MQEEILEFWFGRPGTAEYGSTRKVWFRKDAAYDAAIGERFGAAIETALSGGFADWTAPRGTLARILLLDQCTRNSFRDTPRAFTGDALALALAEEATARGDDGNLIPVERWFMYMPYVHAESLAAQERAVSLFRRLRDETGLAEPLAWAERHAEIVRRFGRFPHRNAILGRESMPEEVAFLAVPGSRF
;
A
#
# COMPACT_ATOMS: atom_id res chain seq x y z
N MET A 1 -0.14 19.95 -4.97
CA MET A 1 -0.14 18.52 -5.35
C MET A 1 0.20 17.60 -4.18
N GLN A 2 1.39 17.64 -3.56
CA GLN A 2 1.72 16.79 -2.38
C GLN A 2 0.63 16.80 -1.30
N GLU A 3 0.35 17.98 -0.74
CA GLU A 3 -0.66 18.13 0.30
C GLU A 3 -2.07 17.80 -0.19
N GLU A 4 -2.37 17.97 -1.48
CA GLU A 4 -3.68 17.60 -2.01
C GLU A 4 -3.90 16.07 -1.98
N ILE A 5 -2.88 15.29 -2.31
CA ILE A 5 -2.90 13.83 -2.24
C ILE A 5 -3.06 13.38 -0.79
N LEU A 6 -2.27 13.97 0.12
CA LEU A 6 -2.29 13.63 1.53
C LEU A 6 -3.61 14.04 2.20
N GLU A 7 -4.12 15.25 1.93
CA GLU A 7 -5.42 15.71 2.43
C GLU A 7 -6.57 14.86 1.89
N PHE A 8 -6.53 14.47 0.62
CA PHE A 8 -7.53 13.56 0.06
C PHE A 8 -7.53 12.21 0.78
N TRP A 9 -6.34 11.67 1.07
CA TRP A 9 -6.20 10.34 1.64
C TRP A 9 -6.43 10.31 3.14
N PHE A 10 -5.87 11.26 3.89
CA PHE A 10 -5.86 11.30 5.34
C PHE A 10 -6.81 12.31 5.97
N GLY A 11 -7.46 13.16 5.17
CA GLY A 11 -8.19 14.32 5.68
C GLY A 11 -7.26 15.51 5.91
N ARG A 12 -7.85 16.71 6.05
CA ARG A 12 -7.10 17.93 6.31
C ARG A 12 -6.78 18.07 7.80
N PRO A 13 -5.56 18.48 8.21
CA PRO A 13 -5.27 18.76 9.60
C PRO A 13 -6.33 19.63 10.28
N GLY A 14 -6.79 19.20 11.47
CA GLY A 14 -7.86 19.86 12.23
C GLY A 14 -9.29 19.43 11.86
N THR A 15 -9.48 18.57 10.86
CA THR A 15 -10.78 17.92 10.60
C THR A 15 -10.95 16.65 11.43
N ALA A 16 -12.20 16.19 11.60
CA ALA A 16 -12.49 14.94 12.30
C ALA A 16 -11.92 13.70 11.58
N GLU A 17 -11.73 13.76 10.26
CA GLU A 17 -11.17 12.67 9.49
C GLU A 17 -9.66 12.53 9.68
N TYR A 18 -8.96 13.63 10.01
CA TYR A 18 -7.51 13.64 10.10
C TYR A 18 -6.99 12.70 11.18
N GLY A 19 -6.14 11.75 10.76
CA GLY A 19 -5.57 10.75 11.64
C GLY A 19 -6.51 9.60 12.02
N SER A 20 -7.74 9.58 11.50
CA SER A 20 -8.70 8.51 11.73
C SER A 20 -8.62 7.43 10.66
N THR A 21 -8.83 6.17 11.05
CA THR A 21 -8.97 5.07 10.10
C THR A 21 -10.24 5.25 9.26
N ARG A 22 -10.11 5.20 7.93
CA ARG A 22 -11.25 5.39 7.01
C ARG A 22 -11.66 4.07 6.36
N LYS A 23 -12.95 3.73 6.44
CA LYS A 23 -13.50 2.50 5.82
C LYS A 23 -13.28 2.43 4.31
N VAL A 24 -13.20 3.58 3.64
CA VAL A 24 -13.03 3.66 2.18
C VAL A 24 -11.70 3.07 1.70
N TRP A 25 -10.68 3.02 2.56
CA TRP A 25 -9.38 2.43 2.21
C TRP A 25 -9.43 0.89 2.03
N PHE A 26 -10.39 0.22 2.66
CA PHE A 26 -10.43 -1.26 2.75
C PHE A 26 -11.63 -1.87 2.02
N ARG A 27 -12.37 -1.07 1.25
CA ARG A 27 -13.52 -1.55 0.48
C ARG A 27 -13.41 -1.10 -0.97
N LYS A 28 -13.98 -1.91 -1.87
CA LYS A 28 -14.25 -1.46 -3.23
C LYS A 28 -15.33 -0.38 -3.17
N ASP A 29 -15.05 0.78 -3.77
CA ASP A 29 -15.96 1.91 -3.87
C ASP A 29 -15.74 2.62 -5.21
N ALA A 30 -16.65 2.41 -6.16
CA ALA A 30 -16.51 2.90 -7.52
C ALA A 30 -16.48 4.43 -7.60
N ALA A 31 -17.16 5.13 -6.69
CA ALA A 31 -17.17 6.59 -6.67
C ALA A 31 -15.82 7.13 -6.17
N TYR A 32 -15.25 6.48 -5.13
CA TYR A 32 -13.92 6.83 -4.65
C TYR A 32 -12.82 6.53 -5.69
N ASP A 33 -12.91 5.37 -6.36
CA ASP A 33 -11.99 4.99 -7.43
C ASP A 33 -12.03 5.99 -8.59
N ALA A 34 -13.23 6.39 -9.02
CA ALA A 34 -13.42 7.39 -10.06
C ALA A 34 -12.84 8.76 -9.65
N ALA A 35 -13.05 9.19 -8.40
CA ALA A 35 -12.49 10.44 -7.89
C ALA A 35 -10.96 10.44 -7.86
N ILE A 36 -10.32 9.31 -7.55
CA ILE A 36 -8.85 9.19 -7.64
C ILE A 36 -8.39 9.31 -9.10
N GLY A 37 -9.05 8.61 -10.01
CA GLY A 37 -8.72 8.66 -11.44
C GLY A 37 -8.85 10.07 -12.01
N GLU A 38 -9.94 10.78 -11.70
CA GLU A 38 -10.18 12.16 -12.15
C GLU A 38 -9.16 13.14 -11.59
N ARG A 39 -8.88 13.08 -10.28
CA ARG A 39 -8.03 14.07 -9.61
C ARG A 39 -6.54 13.81 -9.77
N PHE A 40 -6.14 12.54 -9.75
CA PHE A 40 -4.74 12.15 -9.65
C PHE A 40 -4.24 11.31 -10.82
N GLY A 41 -5.07 11.03 -11.84
CA GLY A 41 -4.67 10.23 -13.01
C GLY A 41 -3.35 10.69 -13.63
N ALA A 42 -3.21 11.99 -13.93
CA ALA A 42 -1.97 12.56 -14.48
C ALA A 42 -0.77 12.45 -13.50
N ALA A 43 -1.02 12.60 -12.20
CA ALA A 43 0.01 12.46 -11.17
C ALA A 43 0.46 11.00 -11.01
N ILE A 44 -0.45 10.03 -11.14
CA ILE A 44 -0.15 8.59 -11.14
C ILE A 44 0.80 8.27 -12.31
N GLU A 45 0.46 8.70 -13.54
CA GLU A 45 1.33 8.48 -14.70
C GLU A 45 2.72 9.14 -14.51
N THR A 46 2.76 10.36 -13.99
CA THR A 46 4.00 11.08 -13.70
C THR A 46 4.86 10.35 -12.66
N ALA A 47 4.24 9.81 -11.60
CA ALA A 47 4.95 9.03 -10.60
C ALA A 47 5.47 7.71 -11.17
N LEU A 48 4.66 7.01 -11.99
CA LEU A 48 5.05 5.76 -12.67
C LEU A 48 6.25 5.97 -13.62
N SER A 49 6.40 7.15 -14.22
CA SER A 49 7.56 7.51 -15.04
C SER A 49 8.77 8.01 -14.23
N GLY A 50 8.77 7.88 -12.90
CA GLY A 50 9.87 8.31 -12.03
C GLY A 50 9.88 9.80 -11.65
N GLY A 51 8.78 10.52 -11.92
CA GLY A 51 8.63 11.92 -11.54
C GLY A 51 8.57 12.15 -10.02
N PHE A 52 8.53 13.42 -9.64
CA PHE A 52 8.51 13.89 -8.24
C PHE A 52 9.71 13.43 -7.40
N ALA A 53 10.85 13.13 -8.03
CA ALA A 53 12.07 12.71 -7.34
C ALA A 53 12.60 13.77 -6.33
N ASP A 54 12.24 15.03 -6.54
CA ASP A 54 12.52 16.17 -5.65
C ASP A 54 11.70 16.16 -4.35
N TRP A 55 10.63 15.36 -4.25
CA TRP A 55 9.81 15.23 -3.04
C TRP A 55 10.44 14.28 -2.03
N THR A 56 11.55 14.71 -1.44
CA THR A 56 12.39 13.89 -0.55
C THR A 56 11.98 13.93 0.92
N ALA A 57 11.22 14.96 1.33
CA ALA A 57 10.70 15.05 2.70
C ALA A 57 9.76 13.87 3.04
N PRO A 58 9.60 13.47 4.31
CA PRO A 58 8.80 12.31 4.70
C PRO A 58 7.38 12.28 4.11
N ARG A 59 6.65 13.40 4.21
CA ARG A 59 5.30 13.56 3.64
C ARG A 59 5.29 13.54 2.11
N GLY A 60 6.31 14.13 1.48
CA GLY A 60 6.48 14.10 0.02
C GLY A 60 6.73 12.68 -0.50
N THR A 61 7.57 11.92 0.19
CA THR A 61 7.81 10.50 -0.11
C THR A 61 6.54 9.68 0.08
N LEU A 62 5.78 9.92 1.16
CA LEU A 62 4.49 9.26 1.38
C LEU A 62 3.49 9.56 0.27
N ALA A 63 3.41 10.81 -0.21
CA ALA A 63 2.53 11.16 -1.33
C ALA A 63 2.89 10.38 -2.61
N ARG A 64 4.18 10.19 -2.88
CA ARG A 64 4.64 9.34 -4.00
C ARG A 64 4.26 7.88 -3.80
N ILE A 65 4.44 7.35 -2.60
CA ILE A 65 4.02 5.99 -2.24
C ILE A 65 2.51 5.83 -2.48
N LEU A 66 1.68 6.78 -2.04
CA LEU A 66 0.23 6.71 -2.28
C LEU A 66 -0.12 6.69 -3.76
N LEU A 67 0.55 7.49 -4.59
CA LEU A 67 0.33 7.49 -6.05
C LEU A 67 0.69 6.14 -6.68
N LEU A 68 1.81 5.54 -6.27
CA LEU A 68 2.36 4.32 -6.86
C LEU A 68 1.70 3.04 -6.35
N ASP A 69 1.27 3.04 -5.08
CA ASP A 69 0.77 1.84 -4.39
C ASP A 69 -0.76 1.85 -4.28
N GLN A 70 -1.34 2.86 -3.63
CA GLN A 70 -2.78 2.88 -3.36
C GLN A 70 -3.58 3.36 -4.58
N CYS A 71 -3.19 4.49 -5.16
CA CYS A 71 -3.94 5.12 -6.24
C CYS A 71 -3.94 4.28 -7.53
N THR A 72 -2.87 3.54 -7.82
CA THR A 72 -2.82 2.55 -8.90
C THR A 72 -3.82 1.42 -8.68
N ARG A 73 -3.91 0.87 -7.46
CA ARG A 73 -4.87 -0.19 -7.09
C ARG A 73 -6.33 0.25 -7.19
N ASN A 74 -6.61 1.53 -6.90
CA ASN A 74 -7.94 2.11 -7.06
C ASN A 74 -8.26 2.44 -8.53
N SER A 75 -7.37 3.18 -9.22
CA SER A 75 -7.63 3.71 -10.57
C SER A 75 -7.57 2.65 -11.67
N PHE A 76 -6.76 1.61 -11.45
CA PHE A 76 -6.56 0.53 -12.41
C PHE A 76 -7.08 -0.82 -11.89
N ARG A 77 -8.08 -0.77 -11.00
CA ARG A 77 -8.67 -1.94 -10.36
C ARG A 77 -8.99 -3.04 -11.37
N ASP A 78 -8.74 -4.28 -10.96
CA ASP A 78 -8.99 -5.49 -11.76
C ASP A 78 -8.21 -5.51 -13.11
N THR A 79 -7.13 -4.72 -13.22
CA THR A 79 -6.15 -4.79 -14.33
C THR A 79 -4.71 -5.01 -13.83
N PRO A 80 -3.78 -5.53 -14.66
CA PRO A 80 -2.37 -5.66 -14.29
C PRO A 80 -1.72 -4.33 -13.88
N ARG A 81 -2.22 -3.20 -14.39
CA ARG A 81 -1.71 -1.85 -14.08
C ARG A 81 -1.88 -1.46 -12.61
N ALA A 82 -2.74 -2.14 -11.86
CA ALA A 82 -2.84 -1.96 -10.42
C ALA A 82 -1.53 -2.24 -9.66
N PHE A 83 -0.62 -3.01 -10.25
CA PHE A 83 0.63 -3.46 -9.61
C PHE A 83 1.89 -2.83 -10.20
N THR A 84 1.77 -1.97 -11.22
CA THR A 84 2.95 -1.45 -11.96
C THR A 84 3.80 -0.50 -11.13
N GLY A 85 3.26 0.08 -10.06
CA GLY A 85 4.01 0.95 -9.15
C GLY A 85 4.66 0.21 -7.98
N ASP A 86 4.39 -1.08 -7.77
CA ASP A 86 4.77 -1.82 -6.55
C ASP A 86 6.28 -1.76 -6.27
N ALA A 87 7.12 -2.00 -7.29
CA ALA A 87 8.57 -1.99 -7.12
C ALA A 87 9.11 -0.59 -6.78
N LEU A 88 8.58 0.46 -7.41
CA LEU A 88 8.96 1.84 -7.12
C LEU A 88 8.49 2.27 -5.72
N ALA A 89 7.27 1.90 -5.33
CA ALA A 89 6.74 2.20 -4.01
C ALA A 89 7.54 1.49 -2.90
N LEU A 90 7.93 0.24 -3.14
CA LEU A 90 8.76 -0.52 -2.19
C LEU A 90 10.12 0.13 -1.98
N ALA A 91 10.82 0.51 -3.07
CA ALA A 91 12.11 1.18 -2.98
C ALA A 91 12.02 2.49 -2.16
N LEU A 92 10.97 3.29 -2.38
CA LEU A 92 10.73 4.51 -1.61
C LEU A 92 10.46 4.23 -0.13
N ALA A 93 9.69 3.19 0.19
CA ALA A 93 9.42 2.80 1.57
C ALA A 93 10.69 2.28 2.28
N GLU A 94 11.54 1.53 1.57
CA GLU A 94 12.84 1.08 2.05
C GLU A 94 13.76 2.23 2.37
N GLU A 95 13.92 3.16 1.46
CA GLU A 95 14.72 4.36 1.70
C GLU A 95 14.19 5.20 2.86
N ALA A 96 12.87 5.46 2.91
CA ALA A 96 12.26 6.30 3.95
C ALA A 96 12.41 5.68 5.34
N THR A 97 12.13 4.38 5.50
CA THR A 97 12.25 3.72 6.81
C THR A 97 13.70 3.48 7.22
N ALA A 98 14.64 3.35 6.28
CA ALA A 98 16.07 3.29 6.58
C ALA A 98 16.57 4.63 7.14
N ARG A 99 16.03 5.77 6.66
CA ARG A 99 16.31 7.10 7.20
C ARG A 99 15.57 7.42 8.50
N GLY A 100 14.57 6.60 8.87
CA GLY A 100 13.70 6.88 10.03
C GLY A 100 12.66 7.98 9.78
N ASP A 101 12.36 8.27 8.50
CA ASP A 101 11.41 9.32 8.10
C ASP A 101 10.00 9.05 8.63
N ASP A 102 9.67 7.79 8.86
CA ASP A 102 8.39 7.33 9.42
C ASP A 102 8.16 7.83 10.85
N GLY A 103 9.21 8.16 11.61
CA GLY A 103 9.09 8.71 12.97
C GLY A 103 8.41 10.08 13.04
N ASN A 104 8.37 10.83 11.93
CA ASN A 104 7.74 12.16 11.84
C ASN A 104 6.30 12.12 11.34
N LEU A 105 5.76 10.93 11.06
CA LEU A 105 4.44 10.73 10.50
C LEU A 105 3.44 10.33 11.57
N ILE A 106 2.18 10.73 11.40
CA ILE A 106 1.10 10.26 12.29
C ILE A 106 0.84 8.75 12.07
N PRO A 107 0.18 8.05 13.02
CA PRO A 107 0.08 6.59 12.96
C PRO A 107 -0.51 6.02 11.66
N VAL A 108 -1.56 6.65 11.12
CA VAL A 108 -2.15 6.22 9.83
C VAL A 108 -1.23 6.52 8.65
N GLU A 109 -0.45 7.60 8.67
CA GLU A 109 0.51 7.89 7.61
C GLU A 109 1.65 6.86 7.58
N ARG A 110 2.13 6.45 8.76
CA ARG A 110 3.09 5.35 8.90
C ARG A 110 2.55 4.05 8.33
N TRP A 111 1.28 3.72 8.60
CA TRP A 111 0.63 2.55 8.01
C TRP A 111 0.81 2.55 6.48
N PHE A 112 0.42 3.62 5.80
CA PHE A 112 0.52 3.66 4.33
C PHE A 112 1.96 3.75 3.81
N MET A 113 2.90 4.31 4.59
CA MET A 113 4.32 4.21 4.26
C MET A 113 4.81 2.75 4.27
N TYR A 114 4.22 1.89 5.10
CA TYR A 114 4.62 0.48 5.21
C TYR A 114 3.86 -0.47 4.26
N MET A 115 2.74 -0.03 3.67
CA MET A 115 1.95 -0.87 2.76
C MET A 115 2.73 -1.47 1.58
N PRO A 116 3.70 -0.78 0.95
CA PRO A 116 4.49 -1.38 -0.12
C PRO A 116 5.20 -2.69 0.28
N TYR A 117 5.66 -2.81 1.53
CA TYR A 117 6.22 -4.06 2.05
C TYR A 117 5.21 -5.20 2.10
N VAL A 118 3.99 -4.90 2.54
CA VAL A 118 2.87 -5.86 2.61
C VAL A 118 2.46 -6.33 1.22
N HIS A 119 2.58 -5.46 0.23
CA HIS A 119 2.23 -5.78 -1.15
C HIS A 119 3.32 -6.49 -1.94
N ALA A 120 4.55 -6.51 -1.45
CA ALA A 120 5.68 -7.12 -2.12
C ALA A 120 5.63 -8.66 -2.05
N GLU A 121 5.88 -9.33 -3.18
CA GLU A 121 6.09 -10.79 -3.24
C GLU A 121 7.56 -11.13 -2.90
N SER A 122 7.99 -10.74 -1.69
CA SER A 122 9.35 -10.94 -1.18
C SER A 122 9.30 -11.30 0.31
N LEU A 123 9.91 -12.43 0.68
CA LEU A 123 9.92 -12.88 2.08
C LEU A 123 10.57 -11.84 3.01
N ALA A 124 11.70 -11.25 2.60
CA ALA A 124 12.39 -10.23 3.38
C ALA A 124 11.51 -8.98 3.58
N ALA A 125 10.80 -8.54 2.55
CA ALA A 125 9.87 -7.42 2.64
C ALA A 125 8.71 -7.72 3.61
N GLN A 126 8.17 -8.95 3.58
CA GLN A 126 7.09 -9.37 4.45
C GLN A 126 7.51 -9.44 5.92
N GLU A 127 8.71 -9.95 6.21
CA GLU A 127 9.26 -9.94 7.56
C GLU A 127 9.49 -8.51 8.07
N ARG A 128 9.99 -7.63 7.18
CA ARG A 128 10.14 -6.21 7.48
C ARG A 128 8.79 -5.54 7.77
N ALA A 129 7.75 -5.83 6.98
CA ALA A 129 6.40 -5.33 7.21
C ALA A 129 5.90 -5.69 8.61
N VAL A 130 5.96 -6.98 8.98
CA VAL A 130 5.51 -7.47 10.29
C VAL A 130 6.26 -6.76 11.43
N SER A 131 7.58 -6.58 11.29
CA SER A 131 8.39 -5.84 12.26
C SER A 131 7.95 -4.37 12.41
N LEU A 132 7.77 -3.66 11.28
CA LEU A 132 7.34 -2.26 11.25
C LEU A 132 5.95 -2.07 11.86
N PHE A 133 4.99 -2.93 11.51
CA PHE A 133 3.64 -2.85 12.06
C PHE A 133 3.56 -3.25 13.53
N ARG A 134 4.43 -4.16 14.00
CA ARG A 134 4.54 -4.47 15.43
C ARG A 134 5.04 -3.25 16.20
N ARG A 135 6.07 -2.58 15.69
CA ARG A 135 6.57 -1.32 16.25
C ARG A 135 5.49 -0.24 16.25
N LEU A 136 4.74 -0.07 15.16
CA LEU A 136 3.64 0.89 15.07
C LEU A 136 2.59 0.65 16.15
N ARG A 137 2.15 -0.60 16.31
CA ARG A 137 1.21 -0.98 17.38
C ARG A 137 1.78 -0.64 18.75
N ASP A 138 3.02 -1.01 19.02
CA ASP A 138 3.63 -0.85 20.33
C ASP A 138 3.83 0.64 20.70
N GLU A 139 4.13 1.48 19.71
CA GLU A 139 4.33 2.93 19.91
C GLU A 139 3.03 3.74 19.94
N THR A 140 1.97 3.30 19.25
CA THR A 140 0.78 4.14 18.99
C THR A 140 -0.54 3.53 19.43
N GLY A 141 -0.57 2.23 19.73
CA GLY A 141 -1.79 1.45 19.98
C GLY A 141 -2.57 1.06 18.71
N LEU A 142 -2.16 1.50 17.52
CA LEU A 142 -2.81 1.14 16.25
C LEU A 142 -2.53 -0.33 15.88
N ALA A 143 -3.33 -1.25 16.41
CA ALA A 143 -3.10 -2.69 16.33
C ALA A 143 -3.66 -3.37 15.07
N GLU A 144 -4.73 -2.82 14.48
CA GLU A 144 -5.45 -3.40 13.34
C GLU A 144 -4.54 -3.78 12.15
N PRO A 145 -3.57 -2.94 11.73
CA PRO A 145 -2.77 -3.23 10.53
C PRO A 145 -1.84 -4.44 10.68
N LEU A 146 -1.41 -4.76 11.90
CA LEU A 146 -0.45 -5.85 12.15
C LEU A 146 -1.03 -7.21 11.76
N ALA A 147 -2.29 -7.48 12.11
CA ALA A 147 -2.93 -8.74 11.77
C ALA A 147 -3.02 -8.95 10.24
N TRP A 148 -3.22 -7.86 9.49
CA TRP A 148 -3.21 -7.91 8.03
C TRP A 148 -1.81 -8.17 7.47
N ALA A 149 -0.78 -7.50 8.00
CA ALA A 149 0.61 -7.74 7.60
C ALA A 149 1.04 -9.20 7.86
N GLU A 150 0.65 -9.77 9.02
CA GLU A 150 0.95 -11.17 9.36
C GLU A 150 0.28 -12.16 8.39
N ARG A 151 -0.97 -11.91 8.00
CA ARG A 151 -1.69 -12.73 6.99
C ARG A 151 -1.04 -12.67 5.61
N HIS A 152 -0.62 -11.47 5.16
CA HIS A 152 0.09 -11.34 3.88
C HIS A 152 1.42 -12.10 3.91
N ALA A 153 2.15 -11.97 5.01
CA ALA A 153 3.43 -12.66 5.20
C ALA A 153 3.26 -14.17 5.20
N GLU A 154 2.18 -14.72 5.78
CA GLU A 154 1.89 -16.15 5.75
C GLU A 154 1.71 -16.68 4.32
N ILE A 155 0.96 -15.97 3.46
CA ILE A 155 0.76 -16.35 2.06
C ILE A 155 2.11 -16.37 1.32
N VAL A 156 2.90 -15.31 1.46
CA VAL A 156 4.20 -15.22 0.77
C VAL A 156 5.21 -16.22 1.34
N ARG A 157 5.20 -16.52 2.64
CA ARG A 157 6.02 -17.61 3.21
C ARG A 157 5.68 -18.96 2.60
N ARG A 158 4.39 -19.21 2.34
CA ARG A 158 3.90 -20.48 1.80
C ARG A 158 4.17 -20.62 0.31
N PHE A 159 3.89 -19.59 -0.48
CA PHE A 159 3.89 -19.69 -1.95
C PHE A 159 5.00 -18.88 -2.63
N GLY A 160 5.76 -18.08 -1.88
CA GLY A 160 6.73 -17.11 -2.42
C GLY A 160 6.10 -15.90 -3.12
N ARG A 161 4.77 -15.89 -3.27
CA ARG A 161 3.99 -14.90 -4.03
C ARG A 161 2.54 -14.85 -3.55
N PHE A 162 1.71 -14.01 -4.16
CA PHE A 162 0.26 -13.96 -3.92
C PHE A 162 -0.50 -14.72 -5.01
N PRO A 163 -1.05 -15.92 -4.72
CA PRO A 163 -1.77 -16.72 -5.73
C PRO A 163 -2.97 -16.00 -6.36
N HIS A 164 -3.64 -15.13 -5.61
CA HIS A 164 -4.79 -14.38 -6.13
C HIS A 164 -4.42 -13.38 -7.24
N ARG A 165 -3.12 -13.07 -7.40
CA ARG A 165 -2.61 -12.24 -8.50
C ARG A 165 -2.25 -13.05 -9.74
N ASN A 166 -2.29 -14.38 -9.71
CA ASN A 166 -1.83 -15.21 -10.82
C ASN A 166 -2.58 -14.92 -12.11
N ALA A 167 -3.92 -14.98 -12.09
CA ALA A 167 -4.74 -14.76 -13.28
C ALA A 167 -4.55 -13.35 -13.89
N ILE A 168 -4.55 -12.31 -13.05
CA ILE A 168 -4.41 -10.91 -13.49
C ILE A 168 -2.99 -10.59 -13.99
N LEU A 169 -1.98 -11.33 -13.53
CA LEU A 169 -0.59 -11.20 -14.00
C LEU A 169 -0.22 -12.25 -15.08
N GLY A 170 -1.18 -13.03 -15.58
CA GLY A 170 -0.93 -14.05 -16.61
C GLY A 170 -0.04 -15.21 -16.16
N ARG A 171 0.00 -15.50 -14.85
CA ARG A 171 0.78 -16.61 -14.28
C ARG A 171 -0.10 -17.86 -14.16
N GLU A 172 0.51 -19.02 -14.40
CA GLU A 172 -0.12 -20.29 -14.09
C GLU A 172 -0.10 -20.56 -12.57
N SER A 173 -1.23 -21.05 -12.04
CA SER A 173 -1.37 -21.44 -10.64
C SER A 173 -1.02 -22.91 -10.46
N MET A 174 -0.22 -23.22 -9.44
CA MET A 174 0.07 -24.59 -9.03
C MET A 174 -1.17 -25.24 -8.37
N PRO A 175 -1.26 -26.59 -8.31
CA PRO A 175 -2.40 -27.27 -7.68
C PRO A 175 -2.67 -26.82 -6.25
N GLU A 176 -1.63 -26.58 -5.46
CA GLU A 176 -1.76 -26.09 -4.07
C GLU A 176 -2.28 -24.64 -3.99
N GLU A 177 -1.92 -23.80 -4.96
CA GLU A 177 -2.40 -22.43 -5.09
C GLU A 177 -3.89 -22.42 -5.48
N VAL A 178 -4.30 -23.30 -6.39
CA VAL A 178 -5.71 -23.48 -6.77
C VAL A 178 -6.54 -23.94 -5.57
N ALA A 179 -6.05 -24.92 -4.81
CA ALA A 179 -6.72 -25.39 -3.61
C ALA A 179 -6.84 -24.28 -2.55
N PHE A 180 -5.79 -23.47 -2.37
CA PHE A 180 -5.81 -22.32 -1.48
C PHE A 180 -6.85 -21.27 -1.89
N LEU A 181 -6.95 -20.95 -3.17
CA LEU A 181 -7.90 -19.96 -3.71
C LEU A 181 -9.38 -20.39 -3.58
N ALA A 182 -9.66 -21.66 -3.31
CA ALA A 182 -11.02 -22.16 -3.06
C ALA A 182 -11.51 -21.90 -1.62
N VAL A 183 -10.61 -21.56 -0.69
CA VAL A 183 -10.93 -21.32 0.72
C VAL A 183 -11.31 -19.83 0.95
N PRO A 184 -12.29 -19.52 1.81
CA PRO A 184 -12.58 -18.14 2.21
C PRO A 184 -11.35 -17.43 2.79
N GLY A 185 -11.18 -16.13 2.52
CA GLY A 185 -10.05 -15.35 3.01
C GLY A 185 -8.74 -15.53 2.24
N SER A 186 -8.76 -16.26 1.11
CA SER A 186 -7.61 -16.42 0.19
C SER A 186 -7.34 -15.21 -0.71
N ARG A 187 -8.21 -14.18 -0.61
CA ARG A 187 -8.17 -12.93 -1.37
C ARG A 187 -8.22 -11.75 -0.40
N PHE A 188 -7.49 -10.70 -0.73
CA PHE A 188 -7.51 -9.40 -0.06
C PHE A 188 -8.05 -8.34 -1.02
#